data_AF-A0A942NVN8-F1
#
_entry.id   AF-A0A942NVN8-F1
#
_cell.length_a   1.000
_cell.length_b   1.000
_cell.length_c   1.000
_cell.angle_alpha   90.00
_cell.angle_beta   90.00
_cell.angle_gamma   90.00
#
_symmetry.space_group_name_H-M   'P 1'
#
loop_
_entity.id
_entity.type
_entity.pdbx_description
1 polymer ?
#
loop_
_entity_poly.entity_id
_entity_poly.type
_entity_poly.pdbx_seq_one_letter_code
_entity_poly.pdbx_strand_id
1 'polypeptide(L)'
;MIHRQNWLDVRTYLHHLDRVRQNSPETVKRMRAYLRHLLEWADETPFPKAKNIDPVYPAYLTANQGEDKKLAPASVSKGIAAARQFFAFARAEWPLRYKRVSESWISTLQPPRHFRAESRLPVHQFYTIEDVLKIAAVS
;
A
#
# COMPACT_ATOMS: atom_id res chain seq x y z
N MET A 1 11.91 -16.30 -1.07
CA MET A 1 11.38 -16.58 0.29
C MET A 1 11.42 -15.31 1.14
N ILE A 2 10.35 -14.93 1.86
CA ILE A 2 10.32 -13.61 2.53
C ILE A 2 11.43 -13.47 3.60
N HIS A 3 12.23 -12.39 3.51
CA HIS A 3 13.27 -12.07 4.45
C HIS A 3 12.71 -11.86 5.88
N ARG A 4 13.17 -12.66 6.84
CA ARG A 4 12.63 -12.71 8.21
C ARG A 4 12.61 -11.34 8.90
N GLN A 5 13.68 -10.55 8.75
CA GLN A 5 13.74 -9.24 9.39
C GLN A 5 12.71 -8.28 8.80
N ASN A 6 12.46 -8.35 7.49
CA ASN A 6 11.46 -7.49 6.85
C ASN A 6 10.07 -7.77 7.41
N TRP A 7 9.75 -9.05 7.65
CA TRP A 7 8.49 -9.45 8.26
C TRP A 7 8.35 -8.93 9.70
N LEU A 8 9.42 -9.04 10.50
CA LEU A 8 9.43 -8.52 11.87
C LEU A 8 9.22 -6.99 11.88
N ASP A 9 9.87 -6.27 10.98
CA ASP A 9 9.77 -4.83 10.89
C ASP A 9 8.35 -4.37 10.51
N VAL A 10 7.73 -5.06 9.55
CA VAL A 10 6.33 -4.83 9.18
C VAL A 10 5.40 -5.15 10.35
N ARG A 11 5.63 -6.25 11.07
CA ARG A 11 4.82 -6.61 12.23
C ARG A 11 4.90 -5.56 13.34
N THR A 12 6.10 -5.06 13.62
CA THR A 12 6.30 -3.98 14.61
C THR A 12 5.59 -2.70 14.18
N TYR A 13 5.68 -2.34 12.89
CA TYR A 13 4.95 -1.18 12.37
C TYR A 13 3.42 -1.35 12.48
N LEU A 14 2.87 -2.52 12.14
CA LEU A 14 1.44 -2.80 12.31
C LEU A 14 1.00 -2.71 13.78
N HIS A 15 1.82 -3.20 14.71
CA HIS A 15 1.58 -3.07 16.14
C HIS A 15 1.62 -1.61 16.61
N HIS A 16 2.53 -0.80 16.06
CA HIS A 16 2.56 0.65 16.31
C HIS A 16 1.28 1.34 15.80
N LEU A 17 0.78 0.97 14.61
CA LEU A 17 -0.48 1.51 14.09
C LEU A 17 -1.69 1.14 14.96
N ASP A 18 -1.73 -0.09 15.47
CA ASP A 18 -2.80 -0.58 16.35
C ASP A 18 -2.74 0.08 17.74
N ARG A 19 -1.59 0.01 18.42
CA ARG A 19 -1.46 0.38 19.84
C ARG A 19 -1.17 1.85 20.08
N VAL A 20 -0.32 2.45 19.25
CA VAL A 20 0.14 3.82 19.46
C VAL A 20 -0.73 4.79 18.69
N ARG A 21 -1.00 4.51 17.40
CA ARG A 21 -1.88 5.36 16.59
C ARG A 21 -3.37 5.09 16.78
N GLN A 22 -3.71 4.01 17.48
CA GLN A 22 -5.11 3.65 17.79
C GLN A 22 -5.98 3.60 16.54
N ASN A 23 -5.41 3.16 15.41
CA ASN A 23 -6.15 3.03 14.17
C ASN A 23 -7.22 1.94 14.31
N SER A 24 -8.33 2.10 13.58
CA SER A 24 -9.36 1.07 13.56
C SER A 24 -8.82 -0.29 13.05
N PRO A 25 -9.35 -1.42 13.53
CA PRO A 25 -8.92 -2.75 13.08
C PRO A 25 -8.97 -2.93 11.56
N GLU A 26 -9.96 -2.34 10.89
CA GLU A 26 -10.12 -2.36 9.43
C GLU A 26 -8.99 -1.60 8.72
N THR A 27 -8.54 -0.48 9.31
CA THR A 27 -7.42 0.30 8.78
C THR A 27 -6.12 -0.48 8.89
N VAL A 28 -5.87 -1.12 10.04
CA VAL A 28 -4.71 -2.00 10.24
C VAL A 28 -4.75 -3.20 9.29
N LYS A 29 -5.93 -3.81 9.10
CA LYS A 29 -6.15 -4.91 8.15
C LYS A 29 -5.82 -4.50 6.71
N ARG A 30 -6.29 -3.33 6.26
CA ARG A 30 -5.97 -2.78 4.94
C ARG A 30 -4.48 -2.49 4.80
N MET A 31 -3.87 -1.89 5.82
CA MET A 31 -2.43 -1.62 5.83
C MET A 31 -1.62 -2.91 5.69
N ARG A 32 -1.99 -3.96 6.43
CA ARG A 32 -1.36 -5.28 6.33
C ARG A 32 -1.46 -5.85 4.91
N ALA A 33 -2.60 -5.69 4.23
CA ALA A 33 -2.76 -6.13 2.85
C ALA A 33 -1.81 -5.38 1.90
N TYR A 34 -1.66 -4.06 2.06
CA TYR A 34 -0.72 -3.28 1.26
C TYR A 34 0.75 -3.63 1.54
N LEU A 35 1.13 -3.80 2.81
CA LEU A 35 2.50 -4.16 3.19
C LEU A 35 2.85 -5.61 2.81
N ARG A 36 1.85 -6.48 2.61
CA ARG A 36 2.08 -7.80 2.04
C ARG A 36 2.66 -7.71 0.64
N HIS A 37 2.12 -6.84 -0.22
CA HIS A 37 2.70 -6.62 -1.56
C HIS A 37 4.13 -6.08 -1.48
N LEU A 38 4.43 -5.25 -0.48
CA LEU A 38 5.80 -4.76 -0.25
C LEU A 38 6.75 -5.89 0.16
N LEU A 39 6.30 -6.83 0.99
CA LEU A 39 7.08 -8.01 1.38
C LEU A 39 7.28 -8.97 0.20
N GLU A 40 6.23 -9.21 -0.59
CA GLU A 40 6.29 -10.08 -1.78
C GLU A 40 7.22 -9.48 -2.85
N TRP A 41 7.20 -8.16 -3.04
CA TRP A 41 8.13 -7.47 -3.93
C TRP A 41 9.58 -7.56 -3.46
N ALA A 42 9.82 -7.38 -2.16
CA ALA A 42 11.18 -7.42 -1.62
C ALA A 42 11.75 -8.85 -1.56
N ASP A 43 10.88 -9.84 -1.38
CA ASP A 43 11.20 -11.25 -1.18
C ASP A 43 12.37 -11.46 -0.22
N GLU A 44 13.52 -11.96 -0.69
CA GLU A 44 14.73 -12.21 0.12
C GLU A 44 15.56 -10.94 0.37
N THR A 45 15.29 -9.86 -0.36
CA THR A 45 16.08 -8.63 -0.28
C THR A 45 15.73 -7.86 0.99
N PRO A 46 16.71 -7.50 1.82
CA PRO A 46 16.45 -6.72 3.02
C PRO A 46 15.98 -5.29 2.64
N PHE A 47 14.98 -4.76 3.35
CA PHE A 47 14.42 -3.43 3.07
C PHE A 47 15.41 -2.26 3.01
N PRO A 48 16.52 -2.24 3.78
CA PRO A 48 17.56 -1.23 3.60
C PRO A 48 18.23 -1.22 2.21
N LYS A 49 18.11 -2.31 1.44
CA LYS A 49 18.58 -2.43 0.05
C LYS A 49 17.44 -2.30 -0.98
N ALA A 50 16.23 -1.93 -0.56
CA ALA A 50 15.04 -1.85 -1.41
C ALA A 50 15.25 -0.95 -2.65
N LYS A 51 16.11 0.07 -2.58
CA LYS A 51 16.45 0.93 -3.72
C LYS A 51 17.06 0.17 -4.90
N ASN A 52 17.67 -0.99 -4.66
CA ASN A 52 18.41 -1.75 -5.67
C ASN A 52 17.56 -2.85 -6.32
N ILE A 53 16.29 -2.98 -5.95
CA ILE A 53 15.39 -4.01 -6.48
C ILE A 53 14.81 -3.52 -7.81
N ASP A 54 14.91 -4.35 -8.83
CA ASP A 54 14.32 -4.14 -10.16
C ASP A 54 13.34 -5.29 -10.47
N PRO A 55 12.09 -5.00 -10.90
CA PRO A 55 11.49 -3.68 -11.10
C PRO A 55 11.28 -2.91 -9.79
N VAL A 56 11.34 -1.58 -9.86
CA VAL A 56 11.03 -0.71 -8.71
C VAL A 56 9.61 -0.94 -8.19
N TYR A 57 9.37 -0.73 -6.89
CA TYR A 57 8.08 -1.05 -6.25
C TYR A 57 6.83 -0.49 -6.95
N PRO A 58 6.78 0.79 -7.39
CA PRO A 58 5.64 1.28 -8.16
C PRO A 58 5.42 0.50 -9.46
N ALA A 59 6.49 0.16 -10.18
CA ALA A 59 6.42 -0.61 -11.40
C ALA A 59 5.92 -2.04 -11.13
N TYR A 60 6.38 -2.67 -10.04
CA TYR A 60 5.89 -3.98 -9.58
C TYR A 60 4.39 -3.99 -9.32
N LEU A 61 3.85 -2.98 -8.62
CA LEU A 61 2.42 -2.90 -8.32
C LEU A 61 1.54 -2.71 -9.56
N THR A 62 2.10 -2.12 -10.61
CA THR A 62 1.41 -1.88 -11.88
C THR A 62 1.67 -2.95 -12.92
N ALA A 63 2.70 -3.76 -12.71
CA ALA A 63 2.98 -4.90 -13.56
C ALA A 63 1.82 -5.88 -13.44
N ASN A 64 1.32 -6.33 -14.60
CA ASN A 64 0.21 -7.27 -14.68
C ASN A 64 0.63 -8.61 -14.06
N GLN A 65 0.28 -8.84 -12.79
CA GLN A 65 0.45 -10.10 -12.07
C GLN A 65 -0.50 -11.22 -12.59
N GLY A 66 -0.89 -11.18 -13.87
CA GLY A 66 -2.00 -11.91 -14.49
C GLY A 66 -3.28 -11.07 -14.60
N GLU A 67 -4.18 -11.44 -15.51
CA GLU A 67 -5.45 -10.71 -15.76
C GLU A 67 -6.32 -10.57 -14.50
N ASP A 68 -6.29 -11.57 -13.61
CA ASP A 68 -7.05 -11.60 -12.35
C ASP A 68 -6.43 -10.84 -11.17
N LYS A 69 -5.18 -10.36 -11.28
CA LYS A 69 -4.46 -9.71 -10.16
C LYS A 69 -4.17 -8.23 -10.40
N LYS A 70 -4.79 -7.61 -11.40
CA LYS A 70 -4.69 -6.17 -11.63
C LYS A 70 -5.30 -5.41 -10.45
N LEU A 71 -4.46 -4.71 -9.70
CA LEU A 71 -4.91 -3.82 -8.64
C LEU A 71 -5.58 -2.58 -9.25
N ALA A 72 -6.69 -2.16 -8.64
CA ALA A 72 -7.33 -0.90 -9.00
C ALA A 72 -6.37 0.30 -8.80
N PRO A 73 -6.47 1.35 -9.63
CA PRO A 73 -5.76 2.63 -9.47
C PRO A 73 -5.62 3.14 -8.03
N ALA A 74 -6.74 3.15 -7.31
CA ALA A 74 -6.80 3.61 -5.93
C ALA A 74 -5.98 2.70 -5.00
N SER A 75 -6.04 1.38 -5.20
CA SER A 75 -5.30 0.39 -4.42
C SER A 75 -3.79 0.49 -4.64
N VAL A 76 -3.34 0.71 -5.88
CA VAL A 76 -1.93 0.96 -6.20
C VAL A 76 -1.43 2.21 -5.46
N SER A 77 -2.19 3.29 -5.54
CA SER A 77 -1.84 4.56 -4.88
C SER A 77 -1.77 4.41 -3.35
N LYS A 78 -2.72 3.68 -2.76
CA LYS A 78 -2.70 3.36 -1.32
C LYS A 78 -1.54 2.44 -0.94
N GLY A 79 -1.19 1.47 -1.78
CA GLY A 79 -0.04 0.58 -1.59
C GLY A 79 1.29 1.34 -1.58
N ILE A 80 1.46 2.30 -2.48
CA ILE A 80 2.65 3.17 -2.52
C ILE A 80 2.69 4.10 -1.32
N ALA A 81 1.55 4.69 -0.93
CA ALA A 81 1.46 5.53 0.27
C ALA A 81 1.80 4.74 1.54
N ALA A 82 1.30 3.51 1.67
CA ALA A 82 1.62 2.59 2.76
C ALA A 82 3.13 2.30 2.84
N ALA A 83 3.76 2.00 1.71
CA ALA A 83 5.20 1.77 1.65
C ALA A 83 5.98 3.02 2.11
N ARG A 84 5.60 4.22 1.66
CA ARG A 84 6.23 5.47 2.10
C ARG A 84 6.13 5.68 3.62
N GLN A 85 4.94 5.48 4.17
CA GLN A 85 4.72 5.63 5.61
C GLN A 85 5.53 4.61 6.42
N PHE A 86 5.62 3.37 5.94
CA PHE A 86 6.44 2.35 6.55
C PHE A 86 7.93 2.71 6.52
N PHE A 87 8.48 3.11 5.36
CA PHE A 87 9.90 3.46 5.28
C PHE A 87 10.25 4.72 6.09
N ALA A 88 9.34 5.69 6.18
CA ALA A 88 9.49 6.86 7.04
C ALA A 88 9.53 6.46 8.53
N PHE A 89 8.61 5.60 8.96
CA PHE A 89 8.61 5.03 10.32
C PHE A 89 9.88 4.23 10.59
N ALA A 90 10.26 3.32 9.70
CA ALA A 90 11.40 2.44 9.88
C ALA A 90 12.73 3.21 9.96
N ARG A 91 12.85 4.31 9.22
CA ARG A 91 13.99 5.23 9.29
C ARG A 91 14.06 5.96 10.64
N ALA A 92 12.92 6.36 11.19
CA ALA A 92 12.86 7.03 12.49
C ALA A 92 13.13 6.06 13.65
N GLU A 93 12.54 4.86 13.60
CA GLU A 93 12.64 3.85 14.65
C GLU A 93 13.99 3.12 14.64
N TRP A 94 14.53 2.83 13.46
CA TRP A 94 15.76 2.05 13.29
C TRP A 94 16.78 2.77 12.37
N PRO A 95 17.27 3.94 12.78
CA PRO A 95 18.11 4.80 11.93
C PRO A 95 19.42 4.13 11.49
N LEU A 96 20.01 3.26 12.33
CA LEU A 96 21.23 2.53 11.98
C LEU A 96 21.00 1.52 10.85
N ARG A 97 19.87 0.80 10.88
CA ARG A 97 19.56 -0.21 9.85
C ARG A 97 19.08 0.43 8.55
N TYR A 98 18.26 1.49 8.66
CA TYR A 98 17.64 2.15 7.52
C TYR A 98 18.41 3.39 7.02
N LYS A 99 19.67 3.57 7.46
CA LYS A 99 20.53 4.69 7.02
C LYS A 99 20.63 4.84 5.49
N ARG A 100 20.59 3.72 4.76
CA ARG A 100 20.67 3.67 3.29
C ARG A 100 19.38 4.11 2.59
N VAL A 101 18.26 4.15 3.31
CA VAL A 101 16.97 4.62 2.82
C VAL A 101 16.90 6.13 3.02
N SER A 102 17.14 6.88 1.95
CA SER A 102 17.09 8.35 1.99
C SER A 102 15.65 8.87 1.91
N GLU A 103 15.39 10.00 2.55
CA GLU A 103 14.10 10.71 2.43
C GLU A 103 13.77 11.05 0.97
N SER A 104 14.80 11.40 0.19
CA SER A 104 14.69 11.65 -1.24
C SER A 104 14.18 10.43 -2.01
N TRP A 105 14.67 9.22 -1.69
CA TRP A 105 14.21 7.99 -2.31
C TRP A 105 12.79 7.60 -1.87
N ILE A 106 12.45 7.80 -0.59
CA ILE A 106 11.06 7.61 -0.13
C ILE A 106 10.12 8.53 -0.94
N SER A 107 10.56 9.75 -1.23
CA SER A 107 9.79 10.71 -2.03
C SER A 107 9.67 10.34 -3.51
N THR A 108 10.55 9.49 -4.04
CA THR A 108 10.42 8.96 -5.43
C THR A 108 9.44 7.81 -5.53
N LEU A 109 9.01 7.19 -4.42
CA LEU A 109 7.94 6.19 -4.41
C LEU A 109 6.60 6.85 -4.75
N GLN A 110 6.29 6.90 -6.02
CA GLN A 110 5.22 7.71 -6.56
C GLN A 110 4.35 6.87 -7.51
N PRO A 111 3.01 6.95 -7.41
CA PRO A 111 2.15 6.29 -8.38
C PRO A 111 2.41 6.86 -9.78
N PRO A 112 2.40 6.02 -10.83
CA PRO A 112 2.58 6.48 -12.20
C PRO A 112 1.57 7.55 -12.60
N ARG A 113 1.97 8.39 -13.56
CA ARG A 113 1.26 9.61 -13.90
C ARG A 113 -0.19 9.38 -14.36
N HIS A 114 -0.46 8.29 -15.07
CA HIS A 114 -1.81 7.94 -15.52
C HIS A 114 -2.76 7.62 -14.35
N PHE A 115 -2.27 6.99 -13.27
CA PHE A 115 -3.06 6.78 -12.05
C PHE A 115 -3.35 8.08 -11.27
N ARG A 116 -2.55 9.13 -11.46
CA ARG A 116 -2.80 10.45 -10.87
C ARG A 116 -3.79 11.30 -11.67
N ALA A 117 -3.89 11.02 -12.97
CA ALA A 117 -4.65 11.79 -13.93
C ALA A 117 -6.11 11.30 -14.08
N GLU A 118 -6.49 10.22 -13.38
CA GLU A 118 -7.90 9.83 -13.22
C GLU A 118 -8.60 10.81 -12.28
N SER A 119 -8.74 12.06 -12.73
CA SER A 119 -9.51 13.14 -12.12
C SER A 119 -11.02 12.93 -12.24
N ARG A 120 -11.46 11.72 -12.63
CA ARG A 120 -12.87 11.38 -12.63
C ARG A 120 -13.25 11.14 -11.17
N LEU A 121 -13.92 12.13 -10.57
CA LEU A 121 -14.56 11.95 -9.27
C LEU A 121 -15.35 10.63 -9.32
N PRO A 122 -15.22 9.73 -8.33
CA PRO A 122 -16.03 8.53 -8.29
C PRO A 122 -17.49 8.97 -8.34
N VAL A 123 -18.19 8.63 -9.43
CA VAL A 123 -19.61 8.89 -9.56
C VAL A 123 -20.29 7.89 -8.63
N HIS A 124 -20.47 8.30 -7.38
CA HIS A 124 -21.27 7.53 -6.44
C HIS A 124 -22.72 7.74 -6.83
N GLN A 125 -23.36 6.71 -7.37
CA GLN A 125 -24.78 6.74 -7.68
C GLN A 125 -25.55 6.72 -6.35
N PHE A 126 -26.24 7.80 -6.05
CA PHE A 126 -27.15 7.87 -4.92
C PHE A 126 -28.53 7.45 -5.40
N TYR A 127 -29.12 6.45 -4.74
CA TYR A 127 -30.48 6.00 -5.02
C TYR A 127 -31.46 6.76 -4.14
N THR A 128 -32.54 7.24 -4.74
CA THR A 128 -33.65 7.82 -3.98
C THR A 128 -34.52 6.73 -3.37
N ILE A 129 -35.38 7.09 -2.39
CA ILE A 129 -36.35 6.16 -1.81
C ILE A 129 -37.25 5.55 -2.90
N GLU A 130 -37.60 6.34 -3.92
CA GLU A 130 -38.42 5.91 -5.06
C GLU A 130 -37.72 4.84 -5.90
N ASP A 131 -36.40 4.97 -6.09
CA ASP A 131 -35.60 3.96 -6.79
C ASP A 131 -35.56 2.65 -6.01
N VAL A 132 -35.41 2.72 -4.69
CA VAL A 132 -35.40 1.54 -3.81
C VAL A 132 -36.77 0.83 -3.81
N LEU A 133 -37.87 1.59 -3.79
CA LEU A 133 -39.23 1.04 -3.85
C LEU A 133 -39.51 0.34 -5.19
N LYS A 134 -39.03 0.89 -6.30
CA LYS A 134 -39.15 0.24 -7.62
C LYS A 134 -38.36 -1.07 -7.69
N ILE A 135 -37.17 -1.13 -7.10
CA ILE A 135 -36.37 -2.35 -7.03
C ILE A 135 -37.07 -3.41 -6.15
N ALA A 136 -37.61 -3.00 -5.00
CA ALA A 136 -38.30 -3.89 -4.06
C ALA A 136 -39.61 -4.47 -4.63
N ALA A 137 -40.31 -3.73 -5.49
CA ALA A 137 -41.56 -4.18 -6.11
C ALA A 137 -41.40 -5.23 -7.23
N VAL A 138 -40.16 -5.51 -7.65
CA VAL A 138 -39.83 -6.49 -8.70
C VAL A 138 -39.27 -7.80 -8.09
N SER A 139 -39.19 -7.91 -6.76
CA SER A 139 -38.80 -9.13 -6.03
C SER A 139 -39.98 -10.01 -5.66
#